data_AF-A0A196SLT2-F1
#
_entry.id   AF-A0A196SLT2-F1
#
_cell.length_a   1.000
_cell.length_b   1.000
_cell.length_c   1.000
_cell.angle_alpha   90.00
_cell.angle_beta   90.00
_cell.angle_gamma   90.00
#
_symmetry.space_group_name_H-M   'P 1'
#
loop_
_entity.id
_entity.type
_entity.pdbx_description
1 polymer ?
#
loop_
_entity_poly.entity_id
_entity_poly.type
_entity_poly.pdbx_seq_one_letter_code
_entity_poly.pdbx_strand_id
1 'polypeptide(L)'
;MFGKTKLPQRITNTLNMLDLFQRSYSFRAIIYTNDPVIVSVCNALHIMTDGNYEVNVHNMPIMRYMFVRSQQLLQSHYYGYINSDIVVAPNLFDVLKSCKKLVEKKKIKPRHEIASIVWDVFRLGIINTTSITSYENYLLNHMQYLKQQRDYRSADYFIFSENVDYSKMESAVVGRMRIDNYMMSYIFQQNGSLVDVTWRVIGIHQGLEGYKQHTRSGKRKSDLEWNYQWLADIQKAKGSLQFADYRFAGDEYTRFITKRFSERRNVVKLHKMSRKEKERLKIVTDLK
;
A
#
# COMPACT_ATOMS: atom_id res chain seq x y z
N MET A 1 -27.53 8.60 18.14
CA MET A 1 -27.28 7.76 16.94
C MET A 1 -27.77 8.53 15.72
N PHE A 2 -26.88 9.04 14.87
CA PHE A 2 -27.26 9.57 13.56
C PHE A 2 -26.54 8.72 12.51
N GLY A 3 -27.32 7.86 11.85
CA GLY A 3 -26.86 6.95 10.81
C GLY A 3 -26.44 7.71 9.57
N LYS A 4 -25.16 7.63 9.22
CA LYS A 4 -24.76 7.85 7.83
C LYS A 4 -25.14 6.59 7.06
N THR A 5 -26.30 6.62 6.40
CA THR A 5 -26.74 5.55 5.48
C THR A 5 -25.93 5.51 4.18
N LYS A 6 -25.09 6.52 3.91
CA LYS A 6 -24.28 6.60 2.69
C LYS A 6 -22.79 6.48 3.00
N LEU A 7 -22.15 5.53 2.34
CA LEU A 7 -20.72 5.27 2.42
C LEU A 7 -19.91 6.51 1.94
N PRO A 8 -18.80 6.88 2.61
CA PRO A 8 -17.95 7.97 2.12
C PRO A 8 -17.37 7.67 0.73
N GLN A 9 -17.33 8.69 -0.14
CA GLN A 9 -16.86 8.56 -1.53
C GLN A 9 -15.51 7.85 -1.65
N ARG A 10 -14.56 8.15 -0.75
CA ARG A 10 -13.23 7.51 -0.73
C ARG A 10 -13.30 6.00 -0.57
N ILE A 11 -14.18 5.51 0.31
CA ILE A 11 -14.37 4.08 0.53
C ILE A 11 -15.11 3.47 -0.67
N THR A 12 -16.12 4.15 -1.20
CA THR A 12 -16.81 3.71 -2.43
C THR A 12 -15.85 3.53 -3.60
N ASN A 13 -14.95 4.48 -3.83
CA ASN A 13 -13.94 4.40 -4.88
C ASN A 13 -12.99 3.20 -4.68
N THR A 14 -12.52 2.98 -3.46
CA THR A 14 -11.67 1.83 -3.14
C THR A 14 -12.41 0.52 -3.40
N LEU A 15 -13.66 0.36 -2.92
CA LEU A 15 -14.45 -0.85 -3.16
C LEU A 15 -14.72 -1.09 -4.65
N ASN A 16 -15.03 -0.03 -5.41
CA ASN A 16 -15.24 -0.15 -6.86
C ASN A 16 -13.96 -0.52 -7.63
N MET A 17 -12.79 -0.02 -7.19
CA MET A 17 -11.50 -0.45 -7.73
C MET A 17 -11.26 -1.94 -7.43
N LEU A 18 -11.53 -2.38 -6.21
CA LEU A 18 -11.35 -3.78 -5.82
C LEU A 18 -12.26 -4.70 -6.65
N ASP A 19 -13.54 -4.36 -6.82
CA ASP A 19 -14.45 -5.07 -7.72
C ASP A 19 -13.91 -5.14 -9.16
N LEU A 20 -13.52 -4.00 -9.73
CA LEU A 20 -12.92 -3.96 -11.07
C LEU A 20 -11.71 -4.90 -11.17
N PHE A 21 -10.84 -4.92 -10.17
CA PHE A 21 -9.68 -5.80 -10.17
C PHE A 21 -10.07 -7.27 -10.05
N GLN A 22 -11.07 -7.63 -9.24
CA GLN A 22 -11.55 -9.01 -9.12
C GLN A 22 -12.14 -9.55 -10.43
N ARG A 23 -12.78 -8.67 -11.23
CA ARG A 23 -13.33 -9.01 -12.55
C ARG A 23 -12.28 -9.06 -13.66
N SER A 24 -11.14 -8.39 -13.48
CA SER A 24 -10.14 -8.20 -14.55
C SER A 24 -8.85 -9.00 -14.37
N TYR A 25 -8.54 -9.41 -13.14
CA TYR A 25 -7.29 -10.09 -12.81
C TYR A 25 -7.56 -11.29 -11.89
N SER A 26 -6.55 -12.16 -11.75
CA SER A 26 -6.54 -13.18 -10.70
C SER A 26 -6.30 -12.51 -9.34
N PHE A 27 -7.37 -11.89 -8.82
CA PHE A 27 -7.37 -11.05 -7.64
C PHE A 27 -8.63 -11.31 -6.81
N ARG A 28 -8.47 -11.27 -5.49
CA ARG A 28 -9.54 -11.37 -4.50
C ARG A 28 -9.26 -10.38 -3.38
N ALA A 29 -10.30 -9.67 -2.95
CA ALA A 29 -10.26 -8.72 -1.86
C ALA A 29 -11.03 -9.27 -0.65
N ILE A 30 -10.50 -9.01 0.54
CA ILE A 30 -11.17 -9.26 1.82
C ILE A 30 -11.23 -7.93 2.57
N ILE A 31 -12.43 -7.52 2.97
CA ILE A 31 -12.65 -6.34 3.81
C ILE A 31 -12.88 -6.77 5.25
N TYR A 32 -11.92 -6.43 6.11
CA TYR A 32 -12.02 -6.67 7.55
C TYR A 32 -12.88 -5.56 8.18
N THR A 33 -14.14 -5.86 8.46
CA THR A 33 -15.12 -4.87 8.94
C THR A 33 -16.25 -5.54 9.72
N ASN A 34 -16.77 -4.84 10.73
CA ASN A 34 -18.01 -5.17 11.42
C ASN A 34 -19.13 -4.17 11.10
N ASP A 35 -18.90 -3.21 10.19
CA ASP A 35 -19.90 -2.21 9.80
C ASP A 35 -20.92 -2.84 8.82
N PRO A 36 -22.22 -2.91 9.18
CA PRO A 36 -23.22 -3.57 8.36
C PRO A 36 -23.47 -2.89 7.01
N VAL A 37 -23.24 -1.57 6.90
CA VAL A 37 -23.36 -0.85 5.63
C VAL A 37 -22.22 -1.27 4.70
N ILE A 38 -20.99 -1.36 5.22
CA ILE A 38 -19.84 -1.83 4.42
C ILE A 38 -20.05 -3.29 4.01
N VAL A 39 -20.52 -4.16 4.91
CA VAL A 39 -20.82 -5.57 4.60
C VAL A 39 -21.85 -5.67 3.49
N SER A 40 -22.95 -4.92 3.57
CA SER A 40 -23.99 -4.91 2.53
C SER A 40 -23.45 -4.50 1.16
N VAL A 41 -22.59 -3.47 1.11
CA VAL A 41 -21.97 -3.03 -0.15
C VAL A 41 -20.98 -4.07 -0.69
N CYS A 42 -20.16 -4.67 0.18
CA CYS A 42 -19.22 -5.72 -0.24
C CYS A 42 -19.96 -6.94 -0.81
N ASN A 43 -21.06 -7.36 -0.19
CA ASN A 43 -21.89 -8.45 -0.71
C ASN A 43 -22.43 -8.16 -2.12
N ALA A 44 -22.90 -6.94 -2.37
CA ALA A 44 -23.37 -6.51 -3.69
C ALA A 44 -22.25 -6.47 -4.75
N LEU A 45 -21.00 -6.27 -4.33
CA LEU A 45 -19.81 -6.26 -5.19
C LEU A 45 -19.08 -7.61 -5.23
N HIS A 46 -19.63 -8.67 -4.60
CA HIS A 46 -18.96 -9.96 -4.46
C HIS A 46 -17.55 -9.86 -3.86
N ILE A 47 -17.35 -8.94 -2.91
CA ILE A 47 -16.12 -8.77 -2.14
C ILE A 47 -16.30 -9.50 -0.80
N MET A 48 -15.31 -10.33 -0.43
CA MET A 48 -15.35 -11.08 0.83
C MET A 48 -15.26 -10.12 2.02
N THR A 49 -15.92 -10.46 3.12
CA THR A 49 -15.80 -9.74 4.39
C THR A 49 -15.44 -10.70 5.51
N ASP A 50 -14.67 -10.21 6.48
CA ASP A 50 -14.43 -10.91 7.74
C ASP A 50 -14.64 -9.93 8.88
N GLY A 51 -15.67 -10.19 9.70
CA GLY A 51 -16.01 -9.35 10.85
C GLY A 51 -15.43 -9.85 12.18
N ASN A 52 -14.81 -11.03 12.20
CA ASN A 52 -14.27 -11.67 13.41
C ASN A 52 -12.75 -11.62 13.41
N TYR A 53 -12.19 -10.42 13.23
CA TYR A 53 -10.74 -10.22 13.21
C TYR A 53 -10.16 -9.91 14.59
N GLU A 54 -8.93 -10.36 14.79
CA GLU A 54 -8.21 -10.13 16.04
C GLU A 54 -7.88 -8.64 16.22
N VAL A 55 -8.10 -8.15 17.43
CA VAL A 55 -7.80 -6.79 17.85
C VAL A 55 -6.96 -6.79 19.10
N ASN A 56 -6.17 -5.73 19.31
CA ASN A 56 -5.48 -5.53 20.59
C ASN A 56 -6.46 -5.03 21.69
N VAL A 57 -5.93 -4.80 22.89
CA VAL A 57 -6.67 -4.26 24.05
C VAL A 57 -7.28 -2.85 23.84
N HIS A 58 -6.98 -2.21 22.71
CA HIS A 58 -7.51 -0.91 22.31
C HIS A 58 -8.45 -1.00 21.10
N ASN A 59 -8.95 -2.20 20.79
CA ASN A 59 -9.82 -2.49 19.63
C ASN A 59 -9.20 -2.11 18.28
N MET A 60 -7.87 -2.18 18.16
CA MET A 60 -7.19 -1.94 16.89
C MET A 60 -6.88 -3.25 16.17
N PRO A 61 -7.22 -3.38 14.87
CA PRO A 61 -6.97 -4.60 14.10
C PRO A 61 -5.49 -4.98 14.08
N ILE A 62 -5.22 -6.26 14.35
CA ILE A 62 -3.86 -6.82 14.32
C ILE A 62 -3.50 -7.22 12.89
N MET A 63 -2.36 -6.72 12.42
CA MET A 63 -1.90 -6.93 11.04
C MET A 63 -1.62 -8.40 10.73
N ARG A 64 -0.94 -9.11 11.65
CA ARG A 64 -0.66 -10.55 11.51
C ARG A 64 -1.92 -11.34 11.19
N TYR A 65 -3.00 -11.09 11.95
CA TYR A 65 -4.25 -11.83 11.80
C TYR A 65 -4.76 -11.73 10.36
N MET A 66 -4.80 -10.52 9.79
CA MET A 66 -5.29 -10.31 8.43
C MET A 66 -4.46 -11.06 7.38
N PHE A 67 -3.13 -11.09 7.50
CA PHE A 67 -2.29 -11.83 6.57
C PHE A 67 -2.44 -13.35 6.69
N VAL A 68 -2.38 -13.88 7.92
CA VAL A 68 -2.56 -15.31 8.19
C VAL A 68 -3.95 -15.78 7.75
N ARG A 69 -4.98 -15.01 8.07
CA ARG A 69 -6.36 -15.33 7.71
C ARG A 69 -6.56 -15.31 6.20
N SER A 70 -5.97 -14.33 5.50
CA SER A 70 -6.01 -14.28 4.03
C SER A 70 -5.33 -15.49 3.39
N GLN A 71 -4.21 -15.98 3.94
CA GLN A 71 -3.55 -17.22 3.50
C GLN A 71 -4.41 -18.47 3.70
N GLN A 72 -5.14 -18.55 4.81
CA GLN A 72 -6.03 -19.68 5.09
C GLN A 72 -7.25 -19.71 4.16
N LEU A 73 -7.77 -18.53 3.80
CA LEU A 73 -8.97 -18.40 2.98
C LEU A 73 -8.68 -18.54 1.49
N LEU A 74 -7.50 -18.10 1.04
CA LEU A 74 -7.18 -17.96 -0.39
C LEU A 74 -5.75 -18.41 -0.66
N GLN A 75 -5.57 -19.29 -1.64
CA GLN A 75 -4.26 -19.64 -2.17
C GLN A 75 -3.84 -18.61 -3.23
N SER A 76 -2.72 -17.91 -3.00
CA SER A 76 -2.22 -16.86 -3.88
C SER A 76 -0.69 -16.78 -3.81
N HIS A 77 -0.06 -16.32 -4.90
CA HIS A 77 1.38 -16.02 -4.92
C HIS A 77 1.75 -14.76 -4.13
N TYR A 78 0.78 -13.87 -3.92
CA TYR A 78 0.96 -12.61 -3.22
C TYR A 78 -0.21 -12.33 -2.29
N TYR A 79 0.10 -11.76 -1.12
CA TYR A 79 -0.87 -11.30 -0.14
C TYR A 79 -0.55 -9.85 0.20
N GLY A 80 -1.57 -9.00 0.26
CA GLY A 80 -1.36 -7.57 0.45
C GLY A 80 -2.33 -6.94 1.42
N TYR A 81 -1.87 -5.86 2.03
CA TYR A 81 -2.68 -4.92 2.81
C TYR A 81 -2.69 -3.56 2.09
N ILE A 82 -3.85 -2.92 2.05
CA ILE A 82 -4.04 -1.57 1.50
C ILE A 82 -4.98 -0.79 2.41
N ASN A 83 -4.63 0.47 2.72
CA ASN A 83 -5.51 1.36 3.47
C ASN A 83 -6.82 1.62 2.68
N SER A 84 -7.94 1.74 3.39
CA SER A 84 -9.28 1.78 2.80
C SER A 84 -9.60 3.03 1.94
N ASP A 85 -8.74 4.03 1.97
CA ASP A 85 -8.83 5.29 1.23
C ASP A 85 -7.81 5.41 0.10
N ILE A 86 -7.17 4.30 -0.27
CA ILE A 86 -6.17 4.25 -1.34
C ILE A 86 -6.75 3.64 -2.61
N VAL A 87 -6.44 4.24 -3.74
CA VAL A 87 -6.60 3.61 -5.05
C VAL A 87 -5.25 3.48 -5.75
N VAL A 88 -5.05 2.41 -6.52
CA VAL A 88 -3.78 2.09 -7.18
C VAL A 88 -4.00 1.83 -8.67
N ALA A 89 -2.97 2.07 -9.47
CA ALA A 89 -3.00 1.82 -10.91
C ALA A 89 -2.97 0.30 -11.23
N PRO A 90 -3.63 -0.15 -12.31
CA PRO A 90 -3.72 -1.58 -12.64
C PRO A 90 -2.39 -2.22 -13.05
N ASN A 91 -1.42 -1.42 -13.53
CA ASN A 91 -0.08 -1.89 -13.85
C ASN A 91 0.69 -2.47 -12.63
N LEU A 92 0.12 -2.38 -11.41
CA LEU A 92 0.52 -3.19 -10.27
C LEU A 92 0.62 -4.68 -10.62
N PHE A 93 -0.35 -5.24 -11.35
CA PHE A 93 -0.36 -6.67 -11.69
C PHE A 93 0.80 -7.07 -12.61
N ASP A 94 1.23 -6.17 -13.50
CA ASP A 94 2.42 -6.37 -14.34
C ASP A 94 3.71 -6.35 -13.50
N VAL A 95 3.75 -5.49 -12.47
CA VAL A 95 4.86 -5.47 -11.51
C VAL A 95 4.92 -6.75 -10.69
N LEU A 96 3.79 -7.28 -10.22
CA LEU A 96 3.74 -8.57 -9.52
C LEU A 96 4.24 -9.73 -10.41
N LYS A 97 3.81 -9.75 -11.68
CA LYS A 97 4.28 -10.72 -12.68
C LYS A 97 5.77 -10.57 -12.94
N SER A 98 6.27 -9.34 -13.01
CA SER A 98 7.70 -9.06 -13.19
C SER A 98 8.53 -9.50 -11.99
N CYS A 99 8.05 -9.28 -10.76
CA CYS A 99 8.71 -9.77 -9.55
C CYS A 99 8.82 -11.30 -9.54
N LYS A 100 7.76 -12.02 -9.94
CA LYS A 100 7.81 -13.48 -10.08
C LYS A 100 8.91 -13.93 -11.05
N LYS A 101 8.99 -13.31 -12.24
CA LYS A 101 10.07 -13.58 -13.21
C LYS A 101 11.46 -13.25 -12.66
N LEU A 102 11.59 -12.19 -11.86
CA LEU A 102 12.87 -11.82 -11.24
C LEU A 102 13.30 -12.82 -10.16
N VAL A 103 12.35 -13.42 -9.43
CA VAL A 103 12.64 -14.53 -8.51
C VAL A 103 13.12 -15.76 -9.28
N GLU A 104 12.43 -16.14 -10.36
CA GLU A 104 12.81 -17.28 -11.22
C GLU A 104 14.24 -17.10 -11.78
N LYS A 105 14.59 -15.87 -12.17
CA LYS A 105 15.94 -15.50 -12.64
C LYS A 105 16.95 -15.27 -11.52
N LYS A 106 16.60 -15.52 -10.27
CA LYS A 106 17.43 -15.31 -9.06
C LYS A 106 17.97 -13.86 -8.95
N LYS A 107 17.22 -12.87 -9.44
CA LYS A 107 17.58 -11.45 -9.40
C LYS A 107 17.09 -10.77 -8.13
N ILE A 108 15.94 -11.20 -7.60
CA ILE A 108 15.42 -10.83 -6.28
C ILE A 108 15.18 -12.11 -5.47
N LYS A 109 15.06 -11.99 -4.15
CA LYS A 109 14.84 -13.15 -3.27
C LYS A 109 13.39 -13.66 -3.37
N PRO A 110 13.14 -14.98 -3.18
CA PRO A 110 11.78 -15.53 -3.16
C PRO A 110 10.88 -14.85 -2.11
N ARG A 111 11.41 -14.60 -0.91
CA ARG A 111 10.78 -13.71 0.07
C ARG A 111 11.02 -12.27 -0.32
N HIS A 112 9.96 -11.57 -0.71
CA HIS A 112 10.05 -10.16 -1.01
C HIS A 112 8.75 -9.42 -0.65
N GLU A 113 8.91 -8.12 -0.42
CA GLU A 113 7.83 -7.17 -0.13
C GLU A 113 7.85 -6.09 -1.21
N ILE A 114 6.67 -5.71 -1.67
CA ILE A 114 6.42 -4.63 -2.62
C ILE A 114 5.64 -3.56 -1.88
N ALA A 115 6.18 -2.34 -1.88
CA ALA A 115 5.57 -1.20 -1.21
C ALA A 115 5.82 0.09 -2.01
N SER A 116 5.00 1.10 -1.74
CA SER A 116 5.01 2.36 -2.46
C SER A 116 4.54 3.51 -1.58
N ILE A 117 5.08 4.70 -1.80
CA ILE A 117 4.45 5.93 -1.34
C ILE A 117 3.39 6.39 -2.35
N VAL A 118 2.34 6.99 -1.82
CA VAL A 118 1.19 7.45 -2.60
C VAL A 118 1.17 8.97 -2.72
N TRP A 119 0.38 9.46 -3.66
CA TRP A 119 0.13 10.87 -3.89
C TRP A 119 -1.19 11.29 -3.24
N ASP A 120 -1.18 12.38 -2.49
CA ASP A 120 -2.40 12.93 -1.93
C ASP A 120 -3.22 13.66 -3.02
N VAL A 121 -4.52 13.38 -3.04
CA VAL A 121 -5.50 14.10 -3.85
C VAL A 121 -6.64 14.55 -2.94
N PHE A 122 -6.89 15.87 -2.90
CA PHE A 122 -7.93 16.43 -2.01
C PHE A 122 -9.33 15.88 -2.31
N ARG A 123 -9.70 15.83 -3.60
CA ARG A 123 -10.97 15.27 -4.08
C ARG A 123 -10.75 14.60 -5.42
N LEU A 124 -10.87 13.27 -5.44
CA LEU A 124 -10.71 12.49 -6.67
C LEU A 124 -11.99 12.46 -7.51
N GLY A 125 -13.18 12.63 -6.90
CA GLY A 125 -14.47 12.45 -7.58
C GLY A 125 -14.93 10.98 -7.57
N ILE A 126 -15.99 10.65 -8.30
CA ILE A 126 -16.40 9.25 -8.53
C ILE A 126 -15.54 8.69 -9.66
N ILE A 127 -14.79 7.61 -9.39
CA ILE A 127 -13.93 6.98 -10.38
C ILE A 127 -14.77 6.14 -11.36
N ASN A 128 -14.45 6.23 -12.65
CA ASN A 128 -15.04 5.35 -13.67
C ASN A 128 -14.37 3.96 -13.61
N THR A 129 -15.09 2.95 -13.10
CA THR A 129 -14.61 1.57 -12.94
C THR A 129 -15.31 0.58 -13.88
N THR A 130 -15.87 1.07 -14.99
CA THR A 130 -16.58 0.22 -15.98
C THR A 130 -15.62 -0.77 -16.68
N SER A 131 -14.39 -0.35 -16.95
CA SER A 131 -13.31 -1.17 -17.53
C SER A 131 -11.95 -0.71 -17.05
N ILE A 132 -10.91 -1.54 -17.22
CA ILE A 132 -9.52 -1.17 -16.92
C ILE A 132 -9.11 0.09 -17.69
N THR A 133 -9.38 0.15 -18.99
CA THR A 133 -9.08 1.33 -19.82
C THR A 133 -9.78 2.59 -19.31
N SER A 134 -11.06 2.50 -18.93
CA SER A 134 -11.79 3.66 -18.39
C SER A 134 -11.23 4.13 -17.05
N TYR A 135 -10.84 3.18 -16.18
CA TYR A 135 -10.21 3.46 -14.90
C TYR A 135 -8.83 4.10 -15.07
N GLU A 136 -7.98 3.56 -15.95
CA GLU A 136 -6.66 4.12 -16.25
C GLU A 136 -6.77 5.52 -16.84
N ASN A 137 -7.67 5.73 -17.82
CA ASN A 137 -7.94 7.03 -18.39
C ASN A 137 -8.42 8.02 -17.32
N TYR A 138 -9.23 7.56 -16.35
CA TYR A 138 -9.64 8.38 -15.23
C TYR A 138 -8.45 8.81 -14.38
N LEU A 139 -7.61 7.86 -13.94
CA LEU A 139 -6.42 8.16 -13.14
C LEU A 139 -5.50 9.15 -13.88
N LEU A 140 -5.27 8.89 -15.18
CA LEU A 140 -4.51 9.77 -16.08
C LEU A 140 -4.99 11.21 -16.09
N ASN A 141 -6.29 11.40 -16.30
CA ASN A 141 -6.89 12.73 -16.37
C ASN A 141 -6.88 13.45 -15.01
N HIS A 142 -6.77 12.71 -13.92
CA HIS A 142 -6.73 13.25 -12.56
C HIS A 142 -5.30 13.44 -12.02
N MET A 143 -4.27 13.00 -12.75
CA MET A 143 -2.88 13.19 -12.35
C MET A 143 -2.45 14.66 -12.22
N GLN A 144 -3.12 15.58 -12.92
CA GLN A 144 -2.89 17.02 -12.77
C GLN A 144 -3.32 17.57 -11.39
N TYR A 145 -4.11 16.81 -10.63
CA TYR A 145 -4.60 17.20 -9.31
C TYR A 145 -3.79 16.61 -8.15
N LEU A 146 -2.78 15.78 -8.44
CA LEU A 146 -1.88 15.25 -7.41
C LEU A 146 -1.22 16.43 -6.67
N LYS A 147 -1.14 16.34 -5.34
CA LYS A 147 -0.62 17.42 -4.50
C LYS A 147 0.78 17.08 -4.00
N GLN A 148 0.84 16.46 -2.83
CA GLN A 148 2.08 16.10 -2.18
C GLN A 148 2.24 14.59 -2.26
N GLN A 149 3.45 14.15 -2.58
CA GLN A 149 3.82 12.75 -2.38
C GLN A 149 4.13 12.56 -0.89
N ARG A 150 3.64 11.47 -0.30
CA ARG A 150 3.91 11.17 1.10
C ARG A 150 5.39 10.94 1.36
N ASP A 151 5.79 11.04 2.63
CA ASP A 151 7.16 10.79 3.06
C ASP A 151 7.53 9.31 2.83
N TYR A 152 8.78 9.04 2.48
CA TYR A 152 9.31 7.69 2.17
C TYR A 152 9.21 6.67 3.33
N ARG A 153 8.79 7.12 4.53
CA ARG A 153 8.48 6.29 5.71
C ARG A 153 6.99 5.94 5.81
N SER A 154 6.15 6.42 4.90
CA SER A 154 4.70 6.31 4.94
C SER A 154 4.17 5.64 3.67
N ALA A 155 4.37 4.33 3.58
CA ALA A 155 3.71 3.51 2.56
C ALA A 155 2.28 3.19 3.01
N ASP A 156 1.36 3.13 2.04
CA ASP A 156 -0.07 2.90 2.32
C ASP A 156 -0.58 1.54 1.81
N TYR A 157 0.28 0.81 1.10
CA TYR A 157 0.06 -0.59 0.79
C TYR A 157 1.36 -1.39 0.86
N PHE A 158 1.24 -2.64 1.30
CA PHE A 158 2.32 -3.59 1.50
C PHE A 158 1.90 -4.93 0.92
N ILE A 159 2.67 -5.48 -0.02
CA ILE A 159 2.35 -6.73 -0.69
C ILE A 159 3.53 -7.68 -0.54
N PHE A 160 3.30 -8.82 0.09
CA PHE A 160 4.32 -9.82 0.38
C PHE A 160 4.13 -11.05 -0.52
N SER A 161 5.24 -11.66 -0.91
CA SER A 161 5.21 -12.95 -1.60
C SER A 161 4.76 -14.08 -0.67
N GLU A 162 4.18 -15.13 -1.23
CA GLU A 162 3.71 -16.32 -0.51
C GLU A 162 4.79 -17.01 0.35
N ASN A 163 6.07 -16.79 0.06
CA ASN A 163 7.18 -17.39 0.81
C ASN A 163 7.46 -16.70 2.16
N VAL A 164 6.81 -15.57 2.44
CA VAL A 164 6.93 -14.84 3.71
C VAL A 164 6.10 -15.57 4.77
N ASP A 165 6.72 -15.83 5.91
CA ASP A 165 6.07 -16.49 7.05
C ASP A 165 5.29 -15.44 7.86
N TYR A 166 3.98 -15.32 7.65
CA TYR A 166 3.18 -14.31 8.37
C TYR A 166 2.92 -14.68 9.83
N SER A 167 3.07 -15.95 10.23
CA SER A 167 2.82 -16.38 11.61
C SER A 167 3.78 -15.75 12.63
N LYS A 168 4.98 -15.38 12.14
CA LYS A 168 6.05 -14.70 12.90
C LYS A 168 5.92 -13.18 12.95
N MET A 169 4.88 -12.60 12.36
CA MET A 169 4.62 -11.18 12.57
C MET A 169 4.24 -10.92 14.03
N GLU A 170 4.73 -9.84 14.59
CA GLU A 170 4.28 -9.35 15.89
C GLU A 170 2.82 -8.87 15.82
N SER A 171 2.20 -8.72 16.99
CA SER A 171 0.86 -8.13 17.15
C SER A 171 0.85 -6.61 16.95
N ALA A 172 1.49 -6.16 15.87
CA ALA A 172 1.44 -4.78 15.40
C ALA A 172 0.04 -4.46 14.86
N VAL A 173 -0.45 -3.25 15.10
CA VAL A 173 -1.82 -2.83 14.78
C VAL A 173 -1.87 -1.71 13.75
N VAL A 174 -2.90 -1.78 12.91
CA VAL A 174 -3.23 -0.78 11.89
C VAL A 174 -3.62 0.55 12.55
N GLY A 175 -3.32 1.67 11.88
CA GLY A 175 -3.79 2.99 12.30
C GLY A 175 -3.13 3.51 13.59
N ARG A 176 -1.96 2.97 13.94
CA ARG A 176 -1.10 3.45 15.04
C ARG A 176 0.28 3.81 14.55
N MET A 177 1.00 4.60 15.34
CA MET A 177 2.31 5.10 14.92
C MET A 177 3.20 3.92 14.53
N ARG A 178 4.05 4.13 13.52
CA ARG A 178 5.12 3.20 13.15
C ARG A 178 4.68 1.86 12.54
N ILE A 179 3.40 1.67 12.24
CA ILE A 179 2.95 0.47 11.51
C ILE A 179 3.68 0.33 10.18
N ASP A 180 3.79 1.41 9.39
CA ASP A 180 4.47 1.37 8.08
C ASP A 180 5.96 1.00 8.22
N ASN A 181 6.62 1.54 9.26
CA ASN A 181 8.02 1.22 9.54
C ASN A 181 8.20 -0.25 9.93
N TYR A 182 7.28 -0.77 10.75
CA TYR A 182 7.26 -2.17 11.13
C TYR A 182 7.07 -3.06 9.88
N MET A 183 6.07 -2.77 9.04
CA MET A 183 5.78 -3.56 7.84
C MET A 183 6.98 -3.65 6.90
N MET A 184 7.54 -2.50 6.49
CA MET A 184 8.69 -2.46 5.58
C MET A 184 9.96 -3.09 6.17
N SER A 185 10.06 -3.16 7.49
CA SER A 185 11.21 -3.79 8.14
C SER A 185 11.10 -5.31 8.26
N TYR A 186 9.85 -5.81 8.28
CA TYR A 186 9.56 -7.22 8.53
C TYR A 186 10.22 -8.12 7.50
N ILE A 187 10.25 -7.69 6.24
CA ILE A 187 10.87 -8.47 5.17
C ILE A 187 12.36 -8.72 5.40
N PHE A 188 13.07 -7.79 6.04
CA PHE A 188 14.49 -7.97 6.34
C PHE A 188 14.72 -8.98 7.46
N GLN A 189 13.82 -9.06 8.45
CA GLN A 189 13.86 -10.11 9.49
C GLN A 189 13.65 -11.51 8.88
N GLN A 190 12.90 -11.58 7.79
CA GLN A 190 12.66 -12.81 7.02
C GLN A 190 13.78 -13.14 6.01
N ASN A 191 14.90 -12.39 6.03
CA ASN A 191 15.97 -12.43 5.04
C ASN A 191 15.47 -12.25 3.59
N GLY A 192 14.43 -11.44 3.40
CA GLY A 192 13.84 -11.13 2.10
C GLY A 192 14.45 -9.91 1.41
N SER A 193 13.70 -9.39 0.43
CA SER A 193 14.03 -8.17 -0.31
C SER A 193 12.88 -7.17 -0.30
N LEU A 194 13.18 -5.90 -0.05
CA LEU A 194 12.21 -4.81 -0.18
C LEU A 194 12.29 -4.21 -1.59
N VAL A 195 11.14 -4.12 -2.26
CA VAL A 195 10.98 -3.63 -3.64
C VAL A 195 10.12 -2.37 -3.62
N ASP A 196 10.73 -1.24 -3.96
CA ASP A 196 10.05 0.05 -4.08
C ASP A 196 9.47 0.21 -5.49
N VAL A 197 8.15 0.38 -5.57
CA VAL A 197 7.40 0.55 -6.82
C VAL A 197 6.80 1.94 -6.97
N THR A 198 7.20 2.88 -6.12
CA THR A 198 6.75 4.29 -6.11
C THR A 198 6.73 4.94 -7.49
N TRP A 199 7.77 4.68 -8.28
CA TRP A 199 7.93 5.31 -9.59
C TRP A 199 7.36 4.49 -10.73
N ARG A 200 6.68 3.37 -10.47
CA ARG A 200 6.10 2.50 -11.48
C ARG A 200 4.59 2.35 -11.31
N VAL A 201 4.12 2.23 -10.07
CA VAL A 201 2.70 2.06 -9.76
C VAL A 201 2.21 3.31 -9.05
N ILE A 202 1.32 4.05 -9.71
CA ILE A 202 0.68 5.21 -9.10
C ILE A 202 -0.28 4.71 -8.02
N GLY A 203 -0.05 5.12 -6.77
CA GLY A 203 -1.04 5.06 -5.71
C GLY A 203 -1.53 6.47 -5.35
N ILE A 204 -2.83 6.59 -5.07
CA ILE A 204 -3.48 7.84 -4.70
C ILE A 204 -4.14 7.67 -3.34
N HIS A 205 -3.81 8.55 -2.41
CA HIS A 205 -4.51 8.71 -1.14
C HIS A 205 -5.64 9.74 -1.28
N GLN A 206 -6.86 9.32 -0.95
CA GLN A 206 -8.08 10.08 -1.18
C GLN A 206 -8.44 10.94 0.04
N GLY A 207 -8.03 12.20 -0.03
CA GLY A 207 -8.21 13.20 1.02
C GLY A 207 -6.89 13.73 1.55
N LEU A 208 -6.97 14.70 2.47
CA LEU A 208 -5.82 15.27 3.17
C LEU A 208 -5.79 14.88 4.65
N GLU A 209 -6.70 14.00 5.06
CA GLU A 209 -6.75 13.49 6.41
C GLU A 209 -5.67 12.43 6.60
N GLY A 210 -4.78 12.64 7.56
CA GLY A 210 -3.73 11.68 7.91
C GLY A 210 -3.87 11.21 9.35
N TYR A 211 -2.97 10.31 9.78
CA TYR A 211 -2.91 9.77 11.14
C TYR A 211 -3.14 10.83 12.25
N LYS A 212 -2.50 12.00 12.12
CA LYS A 212 -2.59 13.10 13.11
C LYS A 212 -4.01 13.62 13.28
N GLN A 213 -4.87 13.53 12.28
CA GLN A 213 -6.26 14.00 12.37
C GLN A 213 -7.16 12.95 13.05
N HIS A 214 -6.89 11.66 12.83
CA HIS A 214 -7.61 10.54 13.45
C HIS A 214 -7.22 10.26 14.92
N THR A 215 -6.20 10.95 15.43
CA THR A 215 -5.65 10.76 16.78
C THR A 215 -5.70 12.01 17.65
N ARG A 216 -6.37 13.08 17.19
CA ARG A 216 -6.52 14.35 17.91
C ARG A 216 -7.32 14.26 19.22
N SER A 217 -8.09 13.20 19.44
CA SER A 217 -8.94 13.04 20.63
C SER A 217 -8.29 12.12 21.67
N GLY A 218 -7.93 12.67 22.85
CA GLY A 218 -7.87 12.03 24.18
C GLY A 218 -7.24 10.63 24.37
N LYS A 219 -6.62 10.04 23.35
CA LYS A 219 -6.12 8.67 23.39
C LYS A 219 -4.89 8.59 24.29
N ARG A 220 -4.82 7.52 25.09
CA ARG A 220 -3.67 7.25 25.94
C ARG A 220 -2.43 7.01 25.07
N LYS A 221 -1.26 7.44 25.56
CA LYS A 221 0.03 7.23 24.89
C LYS A 221 0.27 5.75 24.56
N SER A 222 -0.09 4.84 25.47
CA SER A 222 0.02 3.38 25.29
C SER A 222 -0.73 2.84 24.06
N ASP A 223 -1.84 3.49 23.68
CA ASP A 223 -2.60 3.14 22.49
C ASP A 223 -1.93 3.72 21.23
N LEU A 224 -1.60 5.01 21.25
CA LEU A 224 -1.00 5.71 20.11
C LEU A 224 0.35 5.10 19.69
N GLU A 225 1.15 4.71 20.68
CA GLU A 225 2.50 4.18 20.51
C GLU A 225 2.58 2.65 20.58
N TRP A 226 1.45 1.93 20.49
CA TRP A 226 1.41 0.46 20.62
C TRP A 226 2.51 -0.29 19.85
N ASN A 227 2.80 0.12 18.60
CA ASN A 227 3.78 -0.57 17.76
C ASN A 227 5.24 -0.27 18.11
N TYR A 228 5.54 0.70 18.99
CA TYR A 228 6.93 1.08 19.29
C TYR A 228 7.75 -0.06 19.89
N GLN A 229 7.10 -0.94 20.64
CA GLN A 229 7.75 -2.10 21.26
C GLN A 229 8.36 -3.05 20.22
N TRP A 230 7.84 -3.11 18.99
CA TRP A 230 8.36 -3.97 17.92
C TRP A 230 9.49 -3.33 17.12
N LEU A 231 9.78 -2.04 17.36
CA LEU A 231 10.81 -1.30 16.61
C LEU A 231 12.20 -1.37 17.24
N ALA A 232 12.32 -1.90 18.46
CA ALA A 232 13.60 -1.97 19.17
C ALA A 232 14.63 -2.84 18.42
N ASP A 233 14.16 -3.94 17.82
CA ASP A 233 14.99 -4.87 17.04
C ASP A 233 15.04 -4.54 15.54
N ILE A 234 14.15 -3.64 15.10
CA ILE A 234 14.19 -3.10 13.75
C ILE A 234 15.29 -2.04 13.73
N GLN A 235 16.41 -2.31 13.03
CA GLN A 235 17.36 -1.25 12.70
C GLN A 235 16.56 -0.10 12.11
N LYS A 236 16.43 1.03 12.82
CA LYS A 236 15.53 2.16 12.48
C LYS A 236 15.70 2.64 11.03
N ALA A 237 16.84 2.36 10.42
CA ALA A 237 17.11 2.59 9.00
C ALA A 237 16.23 1.73 8.07
N LYS A 238 15.96 0.45 8.35
CA LYS A 238 15.37 -0.48 7.36
C LYS A 238 13.86 -0.39 7.18
N GLY A 239 13.13 0.26 8.09
CA GLY A 239 11.67 0.43 7.98
C GLY A 239 11.25 1.55 7.03
N SER A 240 11.83 1.60 5.83
CA SER A 240 11.67 2.72 4.90
C SER A 240 12.04 2.38 3.46
N LEU A 241 11.28 2.92 2.50
CA LEU A 241 11.56 2.79 1.06
C LEU A 241 12.88 3.44 0.63
N GLN A 242 13.45 4.36 1.43
CA GLN A 242 14.81 4.87 1.18
C GLN A 242 15.84 3.73 1.13
N PHE A 243 15.57 2.63 1.85
CA PHE A 243 16.47 1.49 2.00
C PHE A 243 15.98 0.24 1.26
N ALA A 244 15.05 0.40 0.31
CA ALA A 244 14.65 -0.70 -0.57
C ALA A 244 15.86 -1.25 -1.34
N ASP A 245 15.96 -2.58 -1.42
CA ASP A 245 17.03 -3.28 -2.15
C ASP A 245 16.90 -3.05 -3.66
N TYR A 246 15.66 -2.99 -4.13
CA TYR A 246 15.31 -2.87 -5.54
C TYR A 246 14.32 -1.73 -5.74
N ARG A 247 14.45 -1.03 -6.86
CA ARG A 247 13.44 -0.06 -7.31
C ARG A 247 13.08 -0.29 -8.76
N PHE A 248 11.79 -0.31 -9.06
CA PHE A 248 11.36 -0.24 -10.45
C PHE A 248 11.61 1.17 -10.97
N ALA A 249 12.30 1.25 -12.11
CA ALA A 249 12.43 2.51 -12.82
C ALA A 249 11.05 3.00 -13.26
N GLY A 250 10.88 4.32 -13.29
CA GLY A 250 9.75 4.88 -14.03
C GLY A 250 9.86 4.54 -15.50
N ASP A 251 8.74 4.08 -16.07
CA ASP A 251 8.52 4.06 -17.50
C ASP A 251 8.37 5.50 -18.03
N GLU A 252 8.29 5.65 -19.34
CA GLU A 252 8.09 6.95 -19.99
C GLU A 252 6.84 7.66 -19.45
N TYR A 253 5.80 6.88 -19.15
CA TYR A 253 4.55 7.32 -18.54
C TYR A 253 4.77 7.99 -17.18
N THR A 254 5.45 7.34 -16.25
CA THR A 254 5.71 7.88 -14.89
C THR A 254 6.78 8.96 -14.92
N ARG A 255 7.74 8.88 -15.86
CA ARG A 255 8.72 9.95 -16.11
C ARG A 255 8.03 11.24 -16.58
N PHE A 256 7.03 11.15 -17.46
CA PHE A 256 6.23 12.31 -17.89
C PHE A 256 5.56 13.01 -16.69
N ILE A 257 5.04 12.24 -15.72
CA ILE A 257 4.47 12.76 -14.47
C ILE A 257 5.52 13.51 -13.66
N THR A 258 6.67 12.89 -13.41
CA THR A 258 7.75 13.50 -12.63
C THR A 258 8.30 14.78 -13.27
N LYS A 259 8.42 14.79 -14.61
CA LYS A 259 8.92 15.94 -15.36
C LYS A 259 7.96 17.14 -15.22
N ARG A 260 6.67 16.95 -15.46
CA ARG A 260 5.64 17.99 -15.33
C ARG A 260 5.50 18.54 -13.90
N PHE A 261 5.75 17.69 -12.89
CA PHE A 261 5.79 18.10 -11.48
C PHE A 261 7.05 18.91 -11.13
N SER A 262 8.22 18.51 -11.63
CA SER A 262 9.48 19.23 -11.41
C SER A 262 9.52 20.60 -12.09
N GLU A 263 8.88 20.76 -13.25
CA GLU A 263 8.84 22.02 -14.00
C GLU A 263 7.88 23.05 -13.38
N ARG A 264 6.85 22.62 -12.62
CA ARG A 264 5.88 23.53 -11.96
C ARG A 264 6.32 24.02 -10.58
N ARG A 265 7.36 23.46 -9.99
CA ARG A 265 7.96 23.94 -8.74
C ARG A 265 9.43 24.20 -8.97
N ASN A 266 9.82 25.48 -9.00
CA ASN A 266 11.23 25.91 -8.89
C ASN A 266 11.94 25.49 -7.58
N VAL A 267 11.40 24.54 -6.82
CA VAL A 267 12.01 23.92 -5.65
C VAL A 267 11.46 22.49 -5.47
N VAL A 268 12.23 21.49 -5.90
CA VAL A 268 12.64 20.38 -5.02
C VAL A 268 14.05 20.02 -5.49
N LYS A 269 15.07 20.37 -4.69
CA LYS A 269 16.36 19.69 -4.76
C LYS A 269 16.04 18.20 -4.61
N LEU A 270 16.02 17.45 -5.71
CA LEU A 270 16.26 16.01 -5.69
C LEU A 270 17.43 15.85 -4.73
N HIS A 271 17.19 15.22 -3.58
CA HIS A 271 18.26 14.87 -2.65
C HIS A 271 19.30 14.18 -3.53
N LYS A 272 20.45 14.83 -3.75
CA LYS A 272 21.53 14.24 -4.53
C LYS A 272 21.94 13.00 -3.76
N MET A 273 21.38 11.85 -4.14
CA MET A 273 21.79 10.56 -3.60
C MET A 273 23.31 10.52 -3.68
N SER A 274 23.93 10.28 -2.54
CA SER A 274 25.37 10.14 -2.47
C SER A 274 25.81 9.03 -3.43
N ARG A 275 27.04 9.12 -3.95
CA ARG A 275 27.61 8.12 -4.86
C ARG A 275 27.50 6.70 -4.28
N LYS A 276 27.60 6.59 -2.95
CA LYS A 276 27.48 5.35 -2.16
C LYS A 276 26.06 4.77 -2.12
N GLU A 277 25.02 5.62 -2.13
CA GLU A 277 23.61 5.18 -2.21
C GLU A 277 23.25 4.72 -3.63
N LYS A 278 23.83 5.36 -4.65
CA LYS A 278 23.66 4.95 -6.05
C LYS A 278 24.33 3.60 -6.34
N GLU A 279 25.48 3.32 -5.74
CA GLU A 279 26.18 2.02 -5.87
C GLU A 279 25.44 0.86 -5.19
N ARG A 280 24.55 1.14 -4.21
CA ARG A 280 23.75 0.12 -3.53
C ARG A 280 22.42 -0.20 -4.22
N LEU A 281 21.87 0.74 -4.97
CA LEU A 281 20.53 0.61 -5.56
C LEU A 281 20.59 -0.22 -6.86
N LYS A 282 19.91 -1.37 -6.88
CA LYS A 282 19.69 -2.11 -8.13
C LYS A 282 18.42 -1.59 -8.79
N ILE A 283 18.58 -0.83 -9.87
CA ILE A 283 17.46 -0.41 -10.71
C ILE A 283 16.96 -1.61 -11.51
N VAL A 284 15.68 -1.93 -11.35
CA VAL A 284 14.99 -2.90 -12.19
C VAL A 284 14.50 -2.13 -13.43
N THR A 285 15.16 -2.36 -14.56
CA THR A 285 14.63 -1.99 -15.88
C THR A 285 13.84 -3.18 -16.42
N ASP A 286 12.72 -2.91 -17.10
CA ASP A 286 11.88 -3.96 -17.69
C ASP A 286 12.74 -4.98 -18.45
N LEU A 287 12.46 -6.26 -18.20
CA LEU A 287 13.02 -7.35 -18.98
C LEU A 287 12.50 -7.20 -20.42
N LYS A 288 13.39 -6.87 -21.37
CA LYS A 288 13.15 -7.18 -22.78
C LYS A 288 12.92 -8.68 -22.94
#